data_AF-A0A397JT29-F1
#
_entry.id   AF-A0A397JT29-F1
#
_cell.length_a   1.000
_cell.length_b   1.000
_cell.length_c   1.000
_cell.angle_alpha   90.00
_cell.angle_beta   90.00
_cell.angle_gamma   90.00
#
_symmetry.space_group_name_H-M   'P 1'
#
loop_
_entity.id
_entity.type
_entity.pdbx_description
1 polymer ?
#
loop_
_entity_poly.entity_id
_entity_poly.type
_entity_poly.pdbx_seq_one_letter_code
_entity_poly.pdbx_strand_id
1 'polypeptide(L)'
;MVSKRLKYIIASILGVPLIILIFLCPVLEIIRFRYFNQIPNELSLATVIIEYCYLVVSISIPFSLFMSAICNCCRPKVLAETLKEELFPILFIWIIIAVFYTGLKANEMNGIPANCPSPNKFNYEPSYLYTACKIRLANLICMWLFVLFDGSWVIAACLGILPKDADLKRLTGRYEEDQEALLW
;
A
#
# COMPACT_ATOMS: atom_id res chain seq x y z
N MET A 1 21.06 19.85 -9.42
CA MET A 1 21.08 18.58 -10.18
C MET A 1 21.16 17.45 -9.15
N VAL A 2 20.12 16.62 -9.00
CA VAL A 2 20.06 15.55 -7.98
C VAL A 2 21.09 14.46 -8.33
N SER A 3 21.93 14.06 -7.37
CA SER A 3 22.93 13.01 -7.60
C SER A 3 22.26 11.67 -7.89
N LYS A 4 22.86 10.85 -8.75
CA LYS A 4 22.27 9.54 -9.12
C LYS A 4 22.01 8.66 -7.91
N ARG A 5 22.98 8.57 -6.99
CA ARG A 5 22.84 7.83 -5.73
C ARG A 5 21.62 8.30 -4.93
N LEU A 6 21.39 9.61 -4.87
CA LEU A 6 20.23 10.18 -4.18
C LEU A 6 18.90 9.75 -4.83
N LYS A 7 18.83 9.67 -6.18
CA LYS A 7 17.63 9.16 -6.87
C LYS A 7 17.28 7.72 -6.47
N TYR A 8 18.29 6.84 -6.35
CA TYR A 8 18.08 5.46 -5.91
C TYR A 8 17.65 5.38 -4.45
N ILE A 9 18.27 6.16 -3.57
CA ILE A 9 17.89 6.22 -2.16
C ILE A 9 16.42 6.65 -2.03
N ILE A 10 16.00 7.71 -2.75
CA ILE A 10 14.61 8.17 -2.77
C ILE A 10 13.68 7.07 -3.27
N ALA A 11 14.03 6.41 -4.38
CA ALA A 11 13.25 5.30 -4.91
C ALA A 11 13.16 4.13 -3.89
N SER A 12 14.24 3.78 -3.19
CA SER A 12 14.18 2.72 -2.18
C SER A 12 13.32 3.12 -0.97
N ILE A 13 13.45 4.35 -0.49
CA ILE A 13 12.67 4.86 0.66
C ILE A 13 11.17 4.90 0.36
N LEU A 14 10.78 5.24 -0.87
CA LEU A 14 9.36 5.31 -1.25
C LEU A 14 8.82 3.93 -1.70
N GLY A 15 9.61 3.19 -2.48
CA GLY A 15 9.17 1.94 -3.10
C GLY A 15 9.11 0.75 -2.16
N VAL A 16 10.06 0.60 -1.22
CA VAL A 16 10.06 -0.55 -0.30
C VAL A 16 8.84 -0.54 0.62
N PRO A 17 8.49 0.56 1.32
CA PRO A 17 7.27 0.62 2.10
C PRO A 17 6.01 0.41 1.25
N LEU A 18 6.00 0.95 0.03
CA LEU A 18 4.87 0.79 -0.89
C LEU A 18 4.64 -0.69 -1.23
N ILE A 19 5.70 -1.44 -1.56
CA ILE A 19 5.61 -2.89 -1.82
C ILE A 19 5.10 -3.63 -0.59
N ILE A 20 5.60 -3.30 0.61
CA ILE A 20 5.10 -3.92 1.85
C ILE A 20 3.61 -3.64 2.03
N LEU A 21 3.16 -2.40 1.79
CA LEU A 21 1.77 -2.01 1.90
C LEU A 21 0.86 -2.71 0.88
N ILE A 22 1.33 -2.95 -0.36
CA ILE A 22 0.59 -3.70 -1.39
C ILE A 22 0.16 -5.08 -0.87
N PHE A 23 1.00 -5.75 -0.09
CA PHE A 23 0.67 -7.06 0.49
C PHE A 23 0.01 -6.95 1.87
N LEU A 24 0.35 -5.95 2.67
CA LEU A 24 -0.18 -5.79 4.02
C LEU A 24 -1.66 -5.37 4.01
N CYS A 25 -2.06 -4.44 3.12
CA CYS A 25 -3.44 -3.96 3.01
C CYS A 25 -4.46 -5.08 2.77
N PRO A 26 -4.31 -5.98 1.77
CA PRO A 26 -5.27 -7.07 1.56
C PRO A 26 -5.28 -8.07 2.71
N VAL A 27 -4.14 -8.36 3.34
CA VAL A 27 -4.09 -9.25 4.52
C VAL A 27 -4.90 -8.67 5.69
N LEU A 28 -4.72 -7.37 5.99
CA LEU A 28 -5.48 -6.70 7.04
C LEU A 28 -6.97 -6.68 6.75
N GLU A 29 -7.38 -6.48 5.50
CA GLU A 29 -8.79 -6.48 5.11
C GLU A 29 -9.41 -7.89 5.18
N ILE A 30 -8.68 -8.94 4.77
CA ILE A 30 -9.13 -10.33 4.94
C ILE A 30 -9.31 -10.67 6.42
N ILE A 31 -8.36 -10.27 7.28
CA ILE A 31 -8.46 -10.47 8.73
C ILE A 31 -9.71 -9.74 9.25
N ARG A 32 -9.90 -8.48 8.88
CA ARG A 32 -11.10 -7.70 9.25
C ARG A 32 -12.38 -8.43 8.84
N PHE A 33 -12.48 -8.87 7.58
CA PHE A 33 -13.66 -9.56 7.06
C PHE A 33 -13.99 -10.85 7.85
N ARG A 34 -12.97 -11.61 8.23
CA ARG A 34 -13.13 -12.81 9.08
C ARG A 34 -13.71 -12.50 10.46
N TYR A 35 -13.27 -11.40 11.08
CA TYR A 35 -13.76 -10.97 12.39
C TYR A 35 -15.18 -10.40 12.32
N PHE A 36 -15.51 -9.63 11.27
CA PHE A 36 -16.82 -9.00 11.15
C PHE A 36 -17.94 -9.98 10.78
N ASN A 37 -17.66 -11.08 10.06
CA ASN A 37 -18.63 -12.15 9.83
C ASN A 37 -19.14 -12.83 11.11
N GLN A 38 -18.51 -12.58 12.27
CA GLN A 38 -18.94 -13.11 13.55
C GLN A 38 -19.92 -12.19 14.30
N ILE A 39 -20.20 -10.97 13.79
CA ILE A 39 -21.05 -9.97 14.44
C ILE A 39 -22.24 -9.64 13.52
N PRO A 40 -23.40 -10.31 13.69
CA PRO A 40 -24.42 -10.37 12.63
C PRO A 40 -25.27 -9.11 12.39
N ASN A 41 -25.17 -8.01 13.16
CA ASN A 41 -26.26 -7.01 13.20
C ASN A 41 -25.89 -5.51 13.11
N GLU A 42 -24.67 -5.11 12.76
CA GLU A 42 -24.27 -3.67 12.81
C GLU A 42 -23.88 -3.02 11.46
N LEU A 43 -23.92 -3.74 10.33
CA LEU A 43 -23.43 -3.19 9.05
C LEU A 43 -24.54 -2.65 8.14
N SER A 44 -24.41 -1.38 7.74
CA SER A 44 -25.20 -0.74 6.69
C SER A 44 -24.81 -1.29 5.31
N LEU A 45 -25.79 -1.43 4.39
CA LEU A 45 -25.54 -1.92 3.03
C LEU A 45 -24.44 -1.11 2.30
N ALA A 46 -24.41 0.20 2.50
CA ALA A 46 -23.41 1.09 1.90
C ALA A 46 -21.98 0.79 2.39
N THR A 47 -21.83 0.36 3.65
CA THR A 47 -20.53 0.04 4.21
C THR A 47 -20.02 -1.34 3.79
N VAL A 48 -20.93 -2.29 3.52
CA VAL A 48 -20.58 -3.59 2.93
C VAL A 48 -20.03 -3.43 1.51
N ILE A 49 -20.67 -2.58 0.68
CA ILE A 49 -20.23 -2.36 -0.70
C ILE A 49 -18.82 -1.78 -0.75
N ILE A 50 -18.52 -0.75 0.04
CA ILE A 50 -17.19 -0.12 0.03
C ILE A 50 -16.10 -1.08 0.55
N GLU A 51 -16.42 -1.93 1.53
CA GLU A 51 -15.49 -2.98 2.01
C GLU A 51 -15.17 -3.99 0.91
N TYR A 52 -16.18 -4.46 0.17
CA TYR A 52 -15.96 -5.36 -0.97
C TYR A 52 -15.17 -4.69 -2.10
N CYS A 53 -15.48 -3.44 -2.45
CA CYS A 53 -14.73 -2.69 -3.45
C CYS A 53 -13.25 -2.55 -3.04
N TYR A 54 -12.99 -2.17 -1.78
CA TYR A 54 -11.63 -2.07 -1.26
C TYR A 54 -10.90 -3.41 -1.29
N LEU A 55 -11.56 -4.50 -0.85
CA LEU A 55 -10.97 -5.83 -0.87
C LEU A 55 -10.60 -6.27 -2.29
N VAL A 56 -11.51 -6.11 -3.26
CA VAL A 56 -11.25 -6.47 -4.67
C VAL A 56 -10.07 -5.69 -5.24
N VAL A 57 -10.04 -4.38 -5.03
CA VAL A 57 -8.95 -3.51 -5.52
C VAL A 57 -7.62 -3.84 -4.82
N SER A 58 -7.66 -4.14 -3.51
CA SER A 58 -6.45 -4.49 -2.75
C SER A 58 -5.85 -5.85 -3.13
N ILE A 59 -6.66 -6.79 -3.63
CA ILE A 59 -6.21 -8.11 -4.10
C ILE A 59 -5.80 -8.05 -5.57
N SER A 60 -6.43 -7.22 -6.40
CA SER A 60 -6.13 -7.14 -7.83
C SER A 60 -4.69 -6.69 -8.11
N ILE A 61 -4.13 -5.81 -7.27
CA ILE A 61 -2.76 -5.30 -7.41
C ILE A 61 -1.70 -6.38 -7.17
N PRO A 62 -1.62 -7.05 -5.99
CA PRO A 62 -0.65 -8.12 -5.79
C PRO A 62 -0.87 -9.27 -6.78
N PHE A 63 -2.12 -9.52 -7.20
CA PHE A 63 -2.41 -10.51 -8.24
C PHE A 63 -1.84 -10.12 -9.60
N SER A 64 -2.02 -8.88 -10.06
CA SER A 64 -1.46 -8.41 -11.33
C SER A 64 0.07 -8.44 -11.33
N LEU A 65 0.69 -8.09 -10.20
CA LEU A 65 2.14 -8.18 -10.01
C LEU A 65 2.63 -9.63 -10.04
N PHE A 66 1.92 -10.53 -9.37
CA PHE A 66 2.25 -11.95 -9.36
C PHE A 66 2.14 -12.57 -10.75
N MET A 67 1.04 -12.28 -11.47
CA MET A 67 0.85 -12.73 -12.85
C MET A 67 1.93 -12.16 -13.77
N SER A 68 2.27 -10.88 -13.63
CA SER A 68 3.34 -10.24 -14.39
C SER A 68 4.70 -10.87 -14.12
N ALA A 69 4.99 -11.26 -12.88
CA ALA A 69 6.23 -11.95 -12.52
C ALA A 69 6.32 -13.34 -13.15
N ILE A 70 5.23 -14.12 -13.16
CA ILE A 70 5.17 -15.45 -13.77
C ILE A 70 5.29 -15.35 -15.29
N CYS A 71 4.47 -14.52 -15.94
CA CYS A 71 4.43 -14.38 -17.40
C CYS A 71 5.76 -13.86 -17.98
N ASN A 72 6.53 -13.08 -17.20
CA ASN A 72 7.79 -12.48 -17.64
C ASN A 72 9.05 -13.15 -17.05
N CYS A 73 8.95 -14.39 -16.55
CA CYS A 73 10.07 -15.16 -15.98
C CYS A 73 10.92 -14.38 -14.96
N CYS A 74 10.27 -13.71 -14.01
CA CYS A 74 10.93 -12.93 -12.95
C CYS A 74 11.86 -11.80 -13.45
N ARG A 75 11.67 -11.28 -14.66
CA ARG A 75 12.45 -10.12 -15.14
C ARG A 75 12.08 -8.86 -14.36
N PRO A 76 12.98 -8.34 -13.49
CA PRO A 76 12.62 -7.24 -12.58
C PRO A 76 12.36 -5.92 -13.31
N LYS A 77 12.90 -5.73 -14.52
CA LYS A 77 12.69 -4.54 -15.34
C LYS A 77 11.22 -4.41 -15.78
N VAL A 78 10.65 -5.48 -16.30
CA VAL A 78 9.25 -5.51 -16.74
C VAL A 78 8.32 -5.29 -15.55
N LEU A 79 8.62 -5.92 -14.41
CA LEU A 79 7.85 -5.73 -13.18
C LEU A 79 7.86 -4.27 -12.68
N ALA A 80 9.00 -3.59 -12.75
CA ALA A 80 9.12 -2.19 -12.35
C ALA A 80 8.36 -1.23 -13.30
N GLU A 81 8.36 -1.51 -14.60
CA GLU A 81 7.57 -0.77 -15.58
C GLU A 81 6.07 -0.97 -15.36
N THR A 82 5.62 -2.22 -15.21
CA THR A 82 4.22 -2.53 -14.90
C THR A 82 3.76 -1.88 -13.59
N LEU A 83 4.58 -1.94 -12.53
CA LEU A 83 4.29 -1.24 -11.27
C LEU A 83 4.07 0.26 -11.51
N LYS A 84 4.96 0.90 -12.26
CA LYS A 84 4.90 2.34 -12.51
C LYS A 84 3.64 2.74 -13.30
N GLU A 85 3.26 1.96 -14.29
CA GLU A 85 2.07 2.22 -15.11
C GLU A 85 0.76 2.00 -14.34
N GLU A 86 0.71 0.95 -13.53
CA GLU A 86 -0.45 0.60 -12.71
C GLU A 86 -0.66 1.58 -11.54
N LEU A 87 0.41 2.05 -10.89
CA LEU A 87 0.32 2.91 -9.70
C LEU A 87 -0.39 4.25 -9.96
N PHE A 88 -0.25 4.84 -11.15
CA PHE A 88 -0.87 6.13 -11.46
C PHE A 88 -2.42 6.10 -11.42
N PRO A 89 -3.13 5.24 -12.17
CA PRO A 89 -4.59 5.13 -12.07
C PRO A 89 -5.05 4.58 -10.72
N ILE A 90 -4.26 3.67 -10.12
CA ILE A 90 -4.56 3.10 -8.80
C ILE A 90 -4.62 4.20 -7.75
N LEU A 91 -3.69 5.16 -7.74
CA LEU A 91 -3.66 6.26 -6.78
C LEU A 91 -5.01 6.99 -6.70
N PHE A 92 -5.62 7.32 -7.84
CA PHE A 92 -6.90 8.03 -7.86
C PHE A 92 -8.05 7.17 -7.32
N ILE A 93 -8.10 5.90 -7.72
CA ILE A 93 -9.10 4.96 -7.21
C ILE A 93 -8.94 4.80 -5.69
N TRP A 94 -7.70 4.68 -5.21
CA TRP A 94 -7.38 4.49 -3.81
C TRP A 94 -7.70 5.71 -2.97
N ILE A 95 -7.49 6.93 -3.48
CA ILE A 95 -7.92 8.18 -2.82
C ILE A 95 -9.44 8.22 -2.68
N ILE A 96 -10.18 7.89 -3.75
CA ILE A 96 -11.65 7.86 -3.72
C ILE A 96 -12.13 6.87 -2.65
N ILE A 97 -11.63 5.64 -2.71
CA ILE A 97 -11.95 4.61 -1.71
C ILE A 97 -11.58 5.09 -0.32
N ALA A 98 -10.42 5.72 -0.14
CA ALA A 98 -9.95 6.17 1.16
C ALA A 98 -10.84 7.24 1.79
N VAL A 99 -11.30 8.21 0.99
CA VAL A 99 -12.20 9.26 1.43
C VAL A 99 -13.56 8.67 1.83
N PHE A 100 -14.17 7.84 0.96
CA PHE A 100 -15.44 7.19 1.26
C PHE A 100 -15.35 6.25 2.47
N TYR A 101 -14.29 5.46 2.55
CA TYR A 101 -14.05 4.54 3.67
C TYR A 101 -13.91 5.30 4.99
N THR A 102 -13.15 6.40 5.00
CA THR A 102 -12.98 7.24 6.20
C THR A 102 -14.32 7.88 6.62
N GLY A 103 -15.07 8.45 5.66
CA GLY A 103 -16.33 9.13 5.94
C GLY A 103 -17.44 8.19 6.39
N LEU A 104 -17.63 7.07 5.70
CA LEU A 104 -18.67 6.08 6.04
C LEU A 104 -18.34 5.35 7.34
N LYS A 105 -17.06 5.01 7.57
CA LYS A 105 -16.70 4.28 8.78
C LYS A 105 -16.57 5.16 10.01
N ALA A 106 -16.40 6.48 9.89
CA ALA A 106 -16.33 7.38 11.05
C ALA A 106 -17.45 7.11 12.08
N ASN A 107 -18.65 6.74 11.61
CA ASN A 107 -19.83 6.51 12.44
C ASN A 107 -20.21 5.02 12.63
N GLU A 108 -19.40 4.07 12.15
CA GLU A 108 -19.77 2.63 12.09
C GLU A 108 -19.73 1.89 13.43
N MET A 109 -19.06 2.41 14.45
CA MET A 109 -18.89 1.72 15.73
C MET A 109 -19.51 2.53 16.86
N ASN A 110 -20.78 2.95 16.70
CA ASN A 110 -21.70 3.44 17.75
C ASN A 110 -21.04 3.87 19.09
N GLY A 111 -20.21 4.91 19.08
CA GLY A 111 -19.59 5.50 20.29
C GLY A 111 -18.16 5.03 20.66
N ILE A 112 -17.54 4.10 19.95
CA ILE A 112 -16.11 3.75 20.12
C ILE A 112 -15.24 4.84 19.48
N PRO A 113 -14.33 5.48 20.24
CA PRO A 113 -13.45 6.50 19.69
C PRO A 113 -12.51 5.92 18.61
N ALA A 114 -12.29 6.70 17.53
CA ALA A 114 -11.49 6.27 16.38
C ALA A 114 -10.03 5.89 16.70
N ASN A 115 -9.50 6.36 17.84
CA ASN A 115 -8.14 6.06 18.30
C ASN A 115 -8.03 4.77 19.14
N CYS A 116 -9.13 4.04 19.35
CA CYS A 116 -9.18 2.80 20.13
C CYS A 116 -8.47 2.93 21.49
N PRO A 117 -9.01 3.72 22.44
CA PRO A 117 -8.42 3.91 23.76
C PRO A 117 -8.18 2.57 24.47
N SER A 118 -7.26 2.54 25.42
CA SER A 118 -6.99 1.30 26.18
C SER A 118 -8.25 0.80 26.89
N PRO A 119 -8.39 -0.52 27.10
CA PRO A 119 -9.55 -1.11 27.78
C PRO A 119 -9.76 -0.57 29.21
N ASN A 120 -8.73 0.04 29.81
CA ASN A 120 -8.84 0.69 31.12
C ASN A 120 -9.57 2.04 31.08
N LYS A 121 -9.77 2.63 29.90
CA LYS A 121 -10.40 3.96 29.70
C LYS A 121 -11.76 3.88 29.01
N PHE A 122 -12.08 2.75 28.36
CA PHE A 122 -13.33 2.55 27.64
C PHE A 122 -13.78 1.10 27.80
N ASN A 123 -15.07 0.90 28.10
CA ASN A 123 -15.61 -0.44 28.32
C ASN A 123 -15.87 -1.11 26.96
N TYR A 124 -14.93 -1.97 26.54
CA TYR A 124 -15.12 -2.84 25.37
C TYR A 124 -15.82 -4.12 25.80
N GLU A 125 -17.14 -4.03 25.94
CA GLU A 125 -17.97 -5.21 26.14
C GLU A 125 -18.77 -5.49 24.86
N PRO A 126 -18.56 -6.65 24.24
CA PRO A 126 -17.63 -7.76 24.55
C PRO A 126 -16.16 -7.51 24.13
N SER A 127 -15.22 -8.29 24.70
CA SER A 127 -13.76 -8.10 24.58
C SER A 127 -13.20 -8.15 23.14
N TYR A 128 -13.92 -8.76 22.20
CA TYR A 128 -13.53 -8.77 20.78
C TYR A 128 -13.62 -7.39 20.12
N LEU A 129 -14.41 -6.46 20.67
CA LEU A 129 -14.56 -5.10 20.13
C LEU A 129 -13.24 -4.32 20.16
N TYR A 130 -12.39 -4.55 21.15
CA TYR A 130 -11.08 -3.91 21.23
C TYR A 130 -10.19 -4.33 20.05
N THR A 131 -10.11 -5.63 19.77
CA THR A 131 -9.33 -6.17 18.64
C THR A 131 -9.90 -5.67 17.31
N ALA A 132 -11.23 -5.69 17.14
CA ALA A 132 -11.88 -5.18 15.94
C ALA A 132 -11.56 -3.68 15.72
N CYS A 133 -11.56 -2.88 16.79
CA CYS A 133 -11.17 -1.47 16.72
C CYS A 133 -9.71 -1.32 16.25
N LYS A 134 -8.78 -2.07 16.85
CA LYS A 134 -7.36 -2.00 16.49
C LYS A 134 -7.10 -2.43 15.05
N ILE A 135 -7.76 -3.48 14.57
CA ILE A 135 -7.68 -3.92 13.16
C ILE A 135 -8.21 -2.83 12.24
N ARG A 136 -9.35 -2.23 12.56
CA ARG A 136 -9.92 -1.11 11.79
C ARG A 136 -8.96 0.07 11.71
N LEU A 137 -8.38 0.48 12.84
CA LEU A 137 -7.43 1.59 12.89
C LEU A 137 -6.17 1.26 12.08
N ALA A 138 -5.64 0.04 12.22
CA ALA A 138 -4.49 -0.40 11.45
C ALA A 138 -4.77 -0.39 9.93
N ASN A 139 -5.92 -0.89 9.50
CA ASN A 139 -6.30 -0.86 8.08
C ASN A 139 -6.45 0.58 7.57
N LEU A 140 -7.09 1.47 8.35
CA LEU A 140 -7.20 2.89 7.99
C LEU A 140 -5.83 3.56 7.85
N ILE A 141 -4.91 3.30 8.78
CA ILE A 141 -3.54 3.81 8.72
C ILE A 141 -2.83 3.27 7.49
N CYS A 142 -2.89 1.97 7.22
CA CYS A 142 -2.24 1.36 6.06
C CYS A 142 -2.76 1.94 4.74
N MET A 143 -4.08 2.15 4.64
CA MET A 143 -4.70 2.74 3.46
C MET A 143 -4.22 4.18 3.21
N TRP A 144 -4.13 5.01 4.25
CA TRP A 144 -3.61 6.38 4.11
C TRP A 144 -2.10 6.42 3.87
N LEU A 145 -1.32 5.53 4.50
CA LEU A 145 0.10 5.38 4.20
C LEU A 145 0.32 4.98 2.74
N PHE A 146 -0.51 4.09 2.20
CA PHE A 146 -0.45 3.72 0.79
C PHE A 146 -0.65 4.95 -0.10
N VAL A 147 -1.69 5.74 0.13
CA VAL A 147 -1.93 7.00 -0.61
C VAL A 147 -0.74 7.96 -0.51
N LEU A 148 -0.13 8.10 0.68
CA LEU A 148 1.01 8.99 0.89
C LEU A 148 2.26 8.53 0.14
N PHE A 149 2.61 7.24 0.24
CA PHE A 149 3.78 6.70 -0.43
C PHE A 149 3.60 6.64 -1.94
N ASP A 150 2.44 6.22 -2.42
CA ASP A 150 2.11 6.16 -3.85
C ASP A 150 2.01 7.56 -4.46
N GLY A 151 1.32 8.49 -3.79
CA GLY A 151 1.28 9.89 -4.20
C GLY A 151 2.67 10.52 -4.27
N SER A 152 3.51 10.28 -3.26
CA SER A 152 4.90 10.73 -3.27
C SER A 152 5.73 10.11 -4.40
N TRP A 153 5.50 8.82 -4.69
CA TRP A 153 6.13 8.11 -5.79
C TRP A 153 5.75 8.70 -7.15
N VAL A 154 4.44 8.90 -7.39
CA VAL A 154 3.92 9.52 -8.61
C VAL A 154 4.47 10.94 -8.79
N ILE A 155 4.47 11.75 -7.74
CA ILE A 155 5.04 13.11 -7.80
C ILE A 155 6.54 13.06 -8.13
N ALA A 156 7.30 12.18 -7.46
CA ALA A 156 8.73 12.00 -7.74
C ALA A 156 8.98 11.51 -9.17
N ALA A 157 8.08 10.70 -9.73
CA ALA A 157 8.11 10.27 -11.13
C ALA A 157 7.87 11.44 -12.08
N CYS A 158 6.83 12.25 -11.84
CA CYS A 158 6.50 13.44 -12.65
C CYS A 158 7.62 14.48 -12.64
N LEU A 159 8.27 14.69 -11.49
CA LEU A 159 9.40 15.61 -11.35
C LEU A 159 10.73 15.06 -11.91
N GLY A 160 10.77 13.82 -12.40
CA GLY A 160 11.98 13.20 -12.94
C GLY A 160 13.07 12.92 -11.89
N ILE A 161 12.67 12.84 -10.62
CA ILE A 161 13.55 12.56 -9.47
C ILE A 161 13.87 11.05 -9.40
N LEU A 162 12.98 10.20 -9.90
CA LEU A 162 13.22 8.75 -9.98
C LEU A 162 14.32 8.39 -11.01
N PRO A 163 15.06 7.29 -10.79
CA PRO A 163 16.07 6.81 -11.72
C PRO A 163 15.44 6.39 -13.06
N LYS A 164 16.08 6.74 -14.18
CA LYS A 164 15.70 6.28 -15.53
C LYS A 164 16.53 5.06 -15.94
N ASP A 165 16.09 4.29 -16.92
CA ASP A 165 16.83 3.10 -17.39
C ASP A 165 18.24 3.40 -17.88
N ALA A 166 18.43 4.59 -18.46
CA ALA A 166 19.76 5.09 -18.86
C ALA A 166 20.68 5.34 -17.66
N ASP A 167 20.14 5.70 -16.50
CA ASP A 167 20.90 5.86 -15.26
C ASP A 167 21.34 4.51 -14.69
N LEU A 168 20.49 3.49 -14.79
CA LEU A 168 20.78 2.13 -14.34
C LEU A 168 21.87 1.48 -15.19
N LYS A 169 21.76 1.54 -16.53
CA LYS A 169 22.78 0.99 -17.44
C LYS A 169 24.17 1.60 -17.24
N ARG A 170 24.24 2.92 -16.99
CA ARG A 170 25.52 3.60 -16.70
C ARG A 170 26.07 3.28 -15.31
N LEU A 171 25.24 2.90 -14.35
CA LEU A 171 25.71 2.53 -13.01
C LEU A 171 26.23 1.10 -13.00
N THR A 172 25.52 0.15 -13.61
CA THR A 172 26.00 -1.23 -13.74
C THR A 172 27.26 -1.31 -14.60
N GLY A 173 27.31 -0.59 -15.73
CA GLY A 173 28.52 -0.56 -16.57
C GLY A 173 29.73 0.08 -15.89
N ARG A 174 29.50 1.11 -15.05
CA ARG A 174 30.59 1.70 -14.24
C ARG A 174 31.02 0.79 -13.10
N TYR A 175 30.09 0.03 -12.52
CA TYR A 175 30.43 -0.98 -11.51
C TYR A 175 31.26 -2.11 -12.11
N GLU A 176 30.94 -2.56 -13.33
CA GLU A 176 31.74 -3.55 -14.07
C GLU A 176 33.15 -3.01 -14.38
N GLU A 177 33.29 -1.77 -14.86
CA GLU A 177 34.60 -1.12 -15.07
C GLU A 177 35.42 -0.97 -13.78
N ASP A 178 34.79 -0.50 -12.69
CA ASP A 178 35.46 -0.32 -11.40
C ASP A 178 35.90 -1.68 -10.81
N GLN A 179 35.14 -2.75 -11.07
CA GLN A 179 35.41 -4.10 -10.60
C GLN A 179 36.51 -4.78 -11.43
N GLU A 180 36.61 -4.50 -12.73
CA GLU A 180 37.75 -4.90 -13.57
C GLU A 180 39.03 -4.13 -13.19
N ALA A 181 38.94 -2.84 -12.86
CA ALA A 181 40.09 -2.03 -12.47
C ALA A 181 40.68 -2.40 -11.09
N LEU A 182 39.94 -3.11 -10.24
CA LEU A 182 40.40 -3.63 -8.95
C LEU A 182 41.05 -5.02 -9.05
N LEU A 183 40.99 -5.65 -10.23
CA LEU A 183 41.54 -7.00 -10.49
C LEU A 183 42.90 -6.98 -11.22
N TRP A 184 43.47 -5.79 -11.45
CA TRP A 184 44.82 -5.56 -12.01
C TRP A 184 45.63 -4.65 -11.07
#